data_AF-A0AAW5NB50-F1
#
_entry.id   AF-A0AAW5NB50-F1
#
_cell.length_a   1.000
_cell.length_b   1.000
_cell.length_c   1.000
_cell.angle_alpha   90.00
_cell.angle_beta   90.00
_cell.angle_gamma   90.00
#
_symmetry.space_group_name_H-M   'P 1'
#
loop_
_entity.id
_entity.type
_entity.pdbx_description
1 polymer ?
#
loop_
_entity_poly.entity_id
_entity_poly.type
_entity_poly.pdbx_seq_one_letter_code
_entity_poly.pdbx_strand_id
1 'polypeptide(L)'
;SKTPWIGYFWSGCAGEYRRGLEITGIGVIDVDNHECMTLGSVQTPDNATLESCGKNLVDWYSSYLISIQEHLKRISNRVVCDAFFSKATFIKPLCENDFHVISRFRNDAVLFYPTLEKRTGKRGRPKLHDGKIDFENLDTTRCTEYKVDKGRLYGLKAYSKALKRSVILAVWYPMDGRT
;
A
#
# COMPACT_ATOMS: atom_id res chain seq x y z
N SER A 1 -15.93 -31.36 -16.75
CA SER A 1 -15.29 -30.86 -15.51
C SER A 1 -15.74 -29.42 -15.28
N LYS A 2 -15.94 -28.98 -14.03
CA LYS A 2 -16.13 -27.56 -13.71
C LYS A 2 -14.77 -26.98 -13.34
N THR A 3 -14.36 -25.88 -13.97
CA THR A 3 -13.13 -25.16 -13.61
C THR A 3 -13.30 -24.61 -12.19
N PRO A 4 -12.44 -24.98 -11.23
CA PRO A 4 -12.49 -24.45 -9.87
C PRO A 4 -12.32 -22.92 -9.85
N TRP A 5 -13.05 -22.25 -8.96
CA TRP A 5 -12.94 -20.81 -8.68
C TRP A 5 -13.09 -19.88 -9.88
N ILE A 6 -13.90 -20.30 -10.85
CA ILE A 6 -14.36 -19.39 -11.90
C ILE A 6 -15.37 -18.40 -11.30
N GLY A 7 -15.04 -17.12 -11.35
CA GLY A 7 -15.79 -16.05 -10.69
C GLY A 7 -15.92 -14.81 -11.58
N TYR A 8 -16.41 -13.72 -10.99
CA TYR A 8 -16.42 -12.40 -11.61
C TYR A 8 -15.41 -11.49 -10.91
N PHE A 9 -14.45 -10.98 -11.67
CA PHE A 9 -13.35 -10.15 -11.16
C PHE A 9 -13.25 -8.85 -11.96
N TRP A 10 -12.74 -7.79 -11.32
CA TRP A 10 -12.57 -6.49 -11.98
C TRP A 10 -11.47 -6.55 -13.04
N SER A 11 -11.82 -6.25 -14.30
CA SER A 11 -10.83 -6.11 -15.37
C SER A 11 -10.46 -4.64 -15.53
N GLY A 12 -9.21 -4.28 -15.21
CA GLY A 12 -8.70 -2.93 -15.39
C GLY A 12 -8.73 -2.46 -16.85
N CYS A 13 -8.53 -3.37 -17.81
CA CYS A 13 -8.58 -3.05 -19.24
C CYS A 13 -10.01 -2.80 -19.75
N ALA A 14 -11.00 -3.52 -19.22
CA ALA A 14 -12.39 -3.39 -19.65
C ALA A 14 -13.19 -2.37 -18.81
N GLY A 15 -12.69 -1.98 -17.63
CA GLY A 15 -13.39 -1.09 -16.72
C GLY A 15 -14.67 -1.70 -16.13
N GLU A 16 -14.77 -3.03 -16.08
CA GLU A 16 -15.96 -3.75 -15.63
C GLU A 16 -15.60 -5.10 -15.01
N TYR A 17 -16.56 -5.70 -14.29
CA TYR A 17 -16.43 -7.06 -13.78
C TYR A 17 -16.64 -8.07 -14.90
N ARG A 18 -15.67 -8.97 -15.10
CA ARG A 18 -15.74 -10.02 -16.11
C ARG A 18 -15.62 -11.40 -15.48
N ARG A 19 -16.31 -12.35 -16.11
CA ARG A 19 -16.22 -13.75 -15.73
C ARG A 19 -14.85 -14.31 -16.13
N GLY A 20 -14.12 -14.90 -15.20
CA GLY A 20 -12.78 -15.42 -15.44
C GLY A 20 -12.14 -16.05 -14.22
N LEU A 21 -10.83 -16.21 -14.30
CA LEU A 21 -9.97 -16.60 -13.19
C LEU A 21 -9.14 -15.38 -12.76
N GLU A 22 -8.96 -15.23 -11.45
CA GLU A 22 -8.02 -14.26 -10.88
C GLU A 22 -6.77 -15.00 -10.41
N ILE A 23 -5.60 -14.44 -10.71
CA ILE A 23 -4.30 -15.02 -10.35
C ILE A 23 -3.47 -13.93 -9.69
N THR A 24 -3.04 -14.18 -8.45
CA THR A 24 -2.05 -13.33 -7.78
C THR A 24 -0.66 -13.73 -8.24
N GLY A 25 0.01 -12.85 -8.97
CA GLY A 25 1.44 -12.98 -9.29
C GLY A 25 2.32 -12.33 -8.22
N ILE A 26 3.44 -12.97 -7.89
CA ILE A 26 4.49 -12.41 -7.05
C ILE A 26 5.75 -12.32 -7.88
N GLY A 27 6.34 -11.12 -7.93
CA GLY A 27 7.63 -10.86 -8.56
C GLY A 27 8.66 -10.39 -7.55
N VAL A 28 9.93 -10.65 -7.85
CA VAL A 28 11.09 -10.08 -7.16
C VAL A 28 11.64 -8.99 -8.05
N ILE A 29 11.88 -7.81 -7.47
CA ILE A 29 12.45 -6.67 -8.17
C ILE A 29 13.90 -6.51 -7.69
N ASP A 30 14.83 -6.61 -8.63
CA ASP A 30 16.21 -6.18 -8.43
C ASP A 30 16.29 -4.70 -8.81
N VAL A 31 16.44 -3.85 -7.78
CA VAL A 31 16.43 -2.39 -7.95
C VAL A 31 17.71 -1.91 -8.63
N ASP A 32 18.84 -2.57 -8.36
CA ASP A 32 20.15 -2.15 -8.87
C ASP A 32 20.30 -2.53 -10.35
N ASN A 33 19.78 -3.70 -10.74
CA ASN A 33 19.80 -4.16 -12.13
C ASN A 33 18.59 -3.68 -12.94
N HIS A 34 17.61 -3.03 -12.31
CA HIS A 34 16.34 -2.63 -12.93
C HIS A 34 15.56 -3.80 -13.55
N GLU A 35 15.63 -4.97 -12.92
CA GLU A 35 15.01 -6.20 -13.41
C GLU A 35 13.86 -6.68 -12.50
N CYS A 36 12.91 -7.41 -13.08
CA CYS A 36 11.84 -8.05 -12.35
C CYS A 36 11.72 -9.51 -12.80
N MET A 37 11.70 -10.43 -11.84
CA MET A 37 11.58 -11.87 -12.09
C MET A 37 10.33 -12.42 -11.40
N THR A 38 9.62 -13.33 -12.07
CA THR A 38 8.48 -14.02 -11.45
C THR A 38 8.97 -14.99 -10.38
N LEU A 39 8.47 -14.84 -9.15
CA LEU A 39 8.74 -15.75 -8.04
C LEU A 39 7.70 -16.87 -7.96
N GLY A 40 6.45 -16.54 -8.28
CA GLY A 40 5.37 -17.51 -8.26
C GLY A 40 4.01 -16.87 -8.50
N SER A 41 3.00 -17.72 -8.57
CA SER A 41 1.62 -17.29 -8.73
C SER A 41 0.67 -18.23 -8.01
N VAL A 42 -0.41 -17.70 -7.47
CA VAL A 42 -1.49 -18.50 -6.87
C VAL A 42 -2.83 -18.09 -7.47
N GLN A 43 -3.67 -19.07 -7.75
CA GLN A 43 -5.04 -18.80 -8.16
C GLN A 43 -5.83 -18.26 -6.97
N THR A 44 -6.56 -17.17 -7.18
CA THR A 44 -7.43 -16.59 -6.18
C THR A 44 -8.78 -17.30 -6.18
N PRO A 45 -9.31 -17.69 -5.00
CA PRO A 45 -10.67 -18.23 -4.91
C PRO A 45 -11.72 -17.21 -5.40
N ASP A 46 -12.86 -17.71 -5.88
CA ASP A 46 -13.98 -16.85 -6.24
C ASP A 46 -14.61 -16.16 -5.01
N ASN A 47 -15.39 -15.10 -5.25
CA ASN A 47 -16.01 -14.32 -4.18
C ASN A 47 -16.90 -15.17 -3.26
N ALA A 48 -17.66 -16.14 -3.79
CA ALA A 48 -18.54 -16.97 -2.97
C ALA A 48 -17.72 -17.85 -2.01
N THR A 49 -16.59 -18.39 -2.48
CA THR A 49 -15.65 -19.17 -1.68
C THR A 49 -15.00 -18.28 -0.61
N LEU A 50 -14.56 -17.07 -0.96
CA LEU A 50 -13.98 -16.12 -0.01
C LEU A 50 -14.99 -15.71 1.07
N GLU A 51 -16.22 -15.38 0.68
CA GLU A 51 -17.32 -15.01 1.58
C GLU A 51 -17.68 -16.15 2.54
N SER A 52 -17.69 -17.40 2.07
CA SER A 52 -17.92 -18.57 2.93
C SER A 52 -16.89 -18.72 4.05
N CYS A 53 -15.69 -18.18 3.84
CA CYS A 53 -14.60 -18.14 4.80
C CYS A 53 -14.51 -16.81 5.56
N GLY A 54 -15.48 -15.90 5.38
CA GLY A 54 -15.49 -14.57 6.00
C GLY A 54 -14.34 -13.67 5.54
N LYS A 55 -13.79 -13.90 4.35
CA LYS A 55 -12.68 -13.13 3.77
C LYS A 55 -13.16 -12.36 2.54
N ASN A 56 -12.53 -11.22 2.28
CA ASN A 56 -12.56 -10.60 0.96
C ASN A 56 -11.23 -10.84 0.21
N LEU A 57 -11.16 -10.34 -1.02
CA LEU A 57 -10.00 -10.46 -1.90
C LEU A 57 -8.69 -9.96 -1.25
N VAL A 58 -8.76 -8.83 -0.55
CA VAL A 58 -7.60 -8.20 0.10
C VAL A 58 -7.13 -9.03 1.30
N ASP A 59 -8.06 -9.60 2.06
CA ASP A 59 -7.75 -10.49 3.18
C ASP A 59 -7.09 -11.79 2.70
N TRP A 60 -7.52 -12.31 1.55
CA TRP A 60 -6.87 -13.45 0.89
C TRP A 60 -5.42 -13.12 0.54
N TYR A 61 -5.18 -11.98 -0.11
CA TYR A 61 -3.84 -11.57 -0.53
C TYR A 61 -2.87 -11.40 0.64
N SER A 62 -3.28 -10.71 1.72
CA SER A 62 -2.42 -10.57 2.90
C SER A 62 -2.21 -11.91 3.60
N SER A 63 -3.24 -12.74 3.74
CA SER A 63 -3.13 -14.09 4.32
C SER A 63 -2.14 -14.97 3.55
N TYR A 64 -2.18 -14.91 2.22
CA TYR A 64 -1.29 -15.70 1.37
C TYR A 64 0.16 -15.25 1.51
N LEU A 65 0.44 -13.95 1.46
CA LEU A 65 1.81 -13.44 1.65
C LEU A 65 2.37 -13.83 3.02
N ILE A 66 1.54 -13.79 4.07
CA ILE A 66 1.92 -14.22 5.42
C ILE A 66 2.19 -15.73 5.46
N SER A 67 1.39 -16.56 4.78
CA SER A 67 1.57 -18.02 4.80
C SER A 67 2.89 -18.46 4.16
N ILE A 68 3.44 -17.68 3.22
CA ILE A 68 4.74 -17.94 2.58
C ILE A 68 5.87 -17.02 3.09
N GLN A 69 5.66 -16.31 4.21
CA GLN A 69 6.56 -15.24 4.64
C GLN A 69 8.02 -15.67 4.85
N GLU A 70 8.26 -16.90 5.32
CA GLU A 70 9.63 -17.41 5.56
C GLU A 70 10.41 -17.57 4.24
N HIS A 71 9.71 -17.81 3.13
CA HIS A 71 10.33 -17.81 1.82
C HIS A 71 10.57 -16.38 1.32
N LEU A 72 9.57 -15.49 1.45
CA LEU A 72 9.69 -14.11 1.00
C LEU A 72 10.79 -13.35 1.75
N LYS A 73 10.83 -13.45 3.08
CA LYS A 73 11.79 -12.72 3.93
C LYS A 73 13.25 -13.14 3.72
N ARG A 74 13.50 -14.35 3.17
CA ARG A 74 14.85 -14.76 2.73
C ARG A 74 15.35 -13.94 1.53
N ILE A 75 14.44 -13.36 0.76
CA ILE A 75 14.73 -12.50 -0.39
C ILE A 75 14.63 -11.04 0.03
N SER A 76 13.49 -10.64 0.59
CA SER A 76 13.23 -9.27 1.04
C SER A 76 12.04 -9.23 2.00
N ASN A 77 12.11 -8.36 3.01
CA ASN A 77 10.97 -8.03 3.85
C ASN A 77 10.18 -6.81 3.32
N ARG A 78 10.46 -6.32 2.11
CA ARG A 78 9.72 -5.23 1.47
C ARG A 78 8.70 -5.76 0.48
N VAL A 79 7.47 -5.30 0.59
CA VAL A 79 6.38 -5.63 -0.35
C VAL A 79 6.00 -4.35 -1.07
N VAL A 80 6.11 -4.36 -2.40
CA VAL A 80 5.64 -3.26 -3.26
C VAL A 80 4.30 -3.65 -3.86
N CYS A 81 3.31 -2.79 -3.76
CA CYS A 81 1.99 -3.03 -4.33
C CYS A 81 1.33 -1.73 -4.81
N ASP A 82 0.35 -1.86 -5.71
CA ASP A 82 -0.37 -0.71 -6.25
C ASP A 82 -1.25 0.00 -5.19
N ALA A 83 -1.95 1.06 -5.62
CA ALA A 83 -2.83 1.84 -4.74
C ALA A 83 -4.09 1.11 -4.26
N PHE A 84 -4.52 0.03 -4.92
CA PHE A 84 -5.66 -0.77 -4.48
C PHE A 84 -5.39 -1.42 -3.11
N PHE A 85 -4.13 -1.75 -2.84
CA PHE A 85 -3.67 -2.36 -1.60
C PHE A 85 -3.39 -1.38 -0.45
N SER A 86 -3.52 -0.07 -0.67
CA SER A 86 -3.37 0.96 0.37
C SER A 86 -4.55 0.98 1.37
N LYS A 87 -4.83 -0.18 1.97
CA LYS A 87 -5.94 -0.46 2.88
C LYS A 87 -5.40 -1.01 4.20
N ALA A 88 -6.06 -0.65 5.30
CA ALA A 88 -5.65 -1.10 6.63
C ALA A 88 -5.68 -2.63 6.76
N THR A 89 -6.65 -3.30 6.14
CA THR A 89 -6.79 -4.77 6.15
C THR A 89 -5.67 -5.51 5.42
N PHE A 90 -4.97 -4.83 4.49
CA PHE A 90 -3.78 -5.38 3.84
C PHE A 90 -2.51 -5.04 4.60
N ILE A 91 -2.33 -3.76 4.91
CA ILE A 91 -1.07 -3.22 5.44
C ILE A 91 -0.84 -3.65 6.89
N LYS A 92 -1.89 -3.67 7.72
CA LYS A 92 -1.74 -3.96 9.15
C LYS A 92 -1.21 -5.39 9.37
N PRO A 93 -1.83 -6.46 8.81
CA PRO A 93 -1.31 -7.82 8.99
C PRO A 93 0.11 -8.00 8.49
N LEU A 94 0.47 -7.40 7.35
CA LEU A 94 1.83 -7.49 6.82
C LEU A 94 2.85 -6.83 7.75
N CYS A 95 2.56 -5.64 8.28
CA CYS A 95 3.44 -4.99 9.24
C CYS A 95 3.54 -5.72 10.58
N GLU A 96 2.46 -6.35 11.03
CA GLU A 96 2.47 -7.22 12.24
C GLU A 96 3.33 -8.48 12.03
N ASN A 97 3.63 -8.82 10.78
CA ASN A 97 4.52 -9.91 10.38
C ASN A 97 5.84 -9.37 9.79
N ASP A 98 6.35 -8.24 10.28
CA ASP A 98 7.67 -7.64 9.94
C ASP A 98 7.90 -7.29 8.46
N PHE A 99 6.84 -7.15 7.66
CA PHE A 99 6.96 -6.60 6.31
C PHE A 99 6.89 -5.07 6.31
N HIS A 100 7.68 -4.46 5.42
CA HIS A 100 7.59 -3.06 5.06
C HIS A 100 6.82 -2.92 3.74
N VAL A 101 5.61 -2.36 3.80
CA VAL A 101 4.79 -2.17 2.60
C VAL A 101 5.07 -0.81 1.98
N ILE A 102 5.40 -0.81 0.68
CA ILE A 102 5.56 0.36 -0.18
C ILE A 102 4.39 0.37 -1.16
N SER A 103 3.55 1.39 -1.08
CA SER A 103 2.38 1.50 -1.94
C SER A 103 2.06 2.97 -2.20
N ARG A 104 1.33 3.22 -3.28
CA ARG A 104 0.82 4.55 -3.63
C ARG A 104 -0.50 4.82 -2.91
N PHE A 105 -0.65 5.97 -2.28
CA PHE A 105 -1.99 6.40 -1.82
C PHE A 105 -2.88 6.79 -3.00
N ARG A 106 -4.21 6.67 -2.82
CA ARG A 106 -5.16 7.33 -3.74
C ARG A 106 -5.00 8.85 -3.68
N ASN A 107 -5.32 9.54 -4.77
CA ASN A 107 -5.23 11.00 -4.86
C ASN A 107 -6.12 11.72 -3.82
N ASP A 108 -7.21 11.08 -3.39
CA ASP A 108 -8.14 11.59 -2.37
C ASP A 108 -7.80 11.17 -0.93
N ALA A 109 -6.61 10.59 -0.71
CA ALA A 109 -6.21 10.14 0.62
C ALA A 109 -6.12 11.32 1.61
N VAL A 110 -6.70 11.13 2.80
CA VAL A 110 -6.65 12.11 3.88
C VAL A 110 -5.43 11.83 4.77
N LEU A 111 -4.42 12.68 4.63
CA LEU A 111 -3.15 12.62 5.36
C LEU A 111 -3.00 13.89 6.20
N PHE A 112 -2.42 13.76 7.39
CA PHE A 112 -2.17 14.88 8.31
C PHE A 112 -0.70 14.94 8.69
N TYR A 113 -0.20 16.13 9.00
CA TYR A 113 1.12 16.22 9.61
C TYR A 113 1.07 15.72 11.06
N PRO A 114 2.03 14.89 11.54
CA PRO A 114 2.08 14.46 12.93
C PRO A 114 2.23 15.65 13.88
N THR A 115 1.71 15.58 15.11
CA THR A 115 1.91 16.69 16.06
C THR A 115 3.40 16.83 16.42
N LEU A 116 3.88 18.07 16.54
CA LEU A 116 5.19 18.38 17.14
C LEU A 116 5.08 18.67 18.64
N GLU A 117 3.86 18.79 19.16
CA GLU A 117 3.61 19.12 20.57
C GLU A 117 3.99 17.96 21.48
N LYS A 118 4.73 18.26 22.56
CA LYS A 118 4.97 17.29 23.64
C LYS A 118 3.67 17.00 24.38
N ARG A 119 3.53 15.78 24.89
CA ARG A 119 2.40 15.44 25.76
C ARG A 119 2.41 16.35 26.99
N THR A 120 1.30 17.01 27.23
CA THR A 120 1.14 17.99 28.32
C THR A 120 0.88 17.34 29.68
N GLY A 121 0.60 16.04 29.72
CA GLY A 121 0.23 15.31 30.95
C GLY A 121 -1.18 15.64 31.49
N LYS A 122 -1.90 16.57 30.86
CA LYS A 122 -3.25 16.97 31.26
C LYS A 122 -4.28 15.90 30.90
N ARG A 123 -5.38 15.87 31.65
CA ARG A 123 -6.52 14.98 31.41
C ARG A 123 -7.13 15.28 30.04
N GLY A 124 -7.12 14.29 29.14
CA GLY A 124 -7.69 14.38 27.79
C GLY A 124 -6.94 13.50 26.80
N ARG A 125 -7.52 13.29 25.61
CA ARG A 125 -6.83 12.59 24.52
C ARG A 125 -5.70 13.49 23.99
N PRO A 126 -4.43 13.03 23.97
CA PRO A 126 -3.36 13.80 23.39
C PRO A 126 -3.63 14.12 21.91
N LYS A 127 -3.27 15.32 21.47
CA LYS A 127 -3.26 15.67 20.05
C LYS A 127 -2.31 14.70 19.32
N LEU A 128 -2.75 14.14 18.20
CA LEU A 128 -1.96 13.17 17.43
C LEU A 128 -1.36 13.78 16.16
N HIS A 129 -2.06 14.75 15.58
CA HIS A 129 -1.71 15.36 14.30
C HIS A 129 -2.17 16.82 14.25
N ASP A 130 -1.52 17.59 13.39
CA ASP A 130 -1.81 18.98 13.07
C ASP A 130 -2.77 19.05 11.86
N GLY A 131 -2.56 20.04 10.98
CA GLY A 131 -3.35 20.25 9.77
C GLY A 131 -3.29 19.09 8.77
N LYS A 132 -4.33 19.02 7.94
CA LYS A 132 -4.34 18.15 6.75
C LYS A 132 -3.20 18.59 5.83
N ILE A 133 -2.51 17.63 5.23
CA ILE A 133 -1.47 17.92 4.23
C ILE A 133 -2.16 18.47 2.98
N ASP A 134 -1.78 19.67 2.60
CA ASP A 134 -2.09 20.26 1.31
C ASP A 134 -0.95 19.92 0.34
N PHE A 135 -1.25 19.15 -0.71
CA PHE A 135 -0.27 18.76 -1.72
C PHE A 135 -0.03 19.84 -2.77
N GLU A 136 -0.93 20.82 -2.91
CA GLU A 136 -0.72 21.96 -3.78
C GLU A 136 0.25 22.97 -3.11
N ASN A 137 0.12 23.12 -1.79
CA ASN A 137 0.96 24.01 -0.97
C ASN A 137 1.67 23.22 0.14
N LEU A 138 2.56 22.31 -0.25
CA LEU A 138 3.28 21.45 0.70
C LEU A 138 4.20 22.25 1.62
N ASP A 139 4.10 21.99 2.93
CA ASP A 139 4.96 22.60 3.94
C ASP A 139 6.35 21.96 3.91
N THR A 140 7.23 22.56 3.10
CA THR A 140 8.61 22.08 2.91
C THR A 140 9.45 22.13 4.19
N THR A 141 9.08 22.93 5.20
CA THR A 141 9.79 22.96 6.49
C THR A 141 9.66 21.64 7.26
N ARG A 142 8.66 20.83 6.91
CA ARG A 142 8.40 19.50 7.49
C ARG A 142 8.90 18.35 6.63
N CYS A 143 9.64 18.66 5.57
CA CYS A 143 10.09 17.72 4.56
C CYS A 143 11.61 17.57 4.55
N THR A 144 12.07 16.43 4.03
CA THR A 144 13.45 16.22 3.58
C THR A 144 13.42 16.16 2.05
N GLU A 145 14.22 17.01 1.40
CA GLU A 145 14.35 17.01 -0.06
C GLU A 145 15.37 15.98 -0.52
N TYR A 146 15.04 15.28 -1.60
CA TYR A 146 15.91 14.29 -2.24
C TYR A 146 16.21 14.71 -3.67
N LYS A 147 17.47 14.58 -4.08
CA LYS A 147 17.89 14.85 -5.45
C LYS A 147 17.31 13.79 -6.39
N VAL A 148 16.69 14.22 -7.47
CA VAL A 148 16.14 13.39 -8.54
C VAL A 148 16.38 14.08 -9.89
N ASP A 149 16.45 13.30 -10.96
CA ASP A 149 16.78 13.83 -12.30
C ASP A 149 15.73 14.80 -12.84
N LYS A 150 14.44 14.52 -12.58
CA LYS A 150 13.30 15.27 -13.12
C LYS A 150 12.25 15.51 -12.05
N GLY A 151 12.25 16.71 -11.49
CA GLY A 151 11.24 17.17 -10.53
C GLY A 151 11.80 17.44 -9.15
N ARG A 152 10.89 17.52 -8.17
CA ARG A 152 11.21 17.68 -6.75
C ARG A 152 10.65 16.50 -5.99
N LEU A 153 11.48 15.83 -5.19
CA LEU A 153 11.07 14.69 -4.36
C LEU A 153 11.20 15.06 -2.87
N TYR A 154 10.08 14.98 -2.15
CA TYR A 154 10.01 15.23 -0.71
C TYR A 154 9.67 13.96 0.04
N GLY A 155 10.46 13.66 1.08
CA GLY A 155 10.09 12.67 2.10
C GLY A 155 9.61 13.37 3.37
N LEU A 156 8.52 12.90 3.95
CA LEU A 156 7.99 13.42 5.21
C LEU A 156 7.26 12.34 6.01
N LYS A 157 7.16 12.56 7.32
CA LYS A 157 6.27 11.76 8.17
C LYS A 157 4.85 12.30 8.06
N ALA A 158 3.89 11.43 7.83
CA ALA A 158 2.47 11.76 7.77
C ALA A 158 1.66 10.80 8.65
N TYR A 159 0.51 11.22 9.13
CA TYR A 159 -0.49 10.36 9.74
C TYR A 159 -1.60 10.07 8.73
N SER A 160 -1.82 8.79 8.43
CA SER A 160 -2.89 8.37 7.53
C SER A 160 -4.19 8.10 8.28
N LYS A 161 -5.26 8.81 7.91
CA LYS A 161 -6.60 8.62 8.49
C LYS A 161 -7.14 7.22 8.21
N ALA A 162 -6.99 6.77 6.96
CA ALA A 162 -7.50 5.47 6.51
C ALA A 162 -6.78 4.30 7.16
N LEU A 163 -5.46 4.41 7.34
CA LEU A 163 -4.63 3.37 7.96
C LEU A 163 -4.56 3.48 9.48
N LYS A 164 -5.02 4.61 10.06
CA LYS A 164 -4.92 4.96 11.49
C LYS A 164 -3.50 4.80 12.06
N ARG A 165 -2.49 5.17 11.27
CA ARG A 165 -1.07 5.05 11.64
C ARG A 165 -0.20 6.10 10.98
N SER A 166 0.97 6.33 11.57
CA SER A 166 2.04 7.11 10.95
C SER A 166 2.67 6.32 9.81
N VAL A 167 3.01 7.04 8.74
CA VAL A 167 3.66 6.54 7.52
C VAL A 167 4.81 7.45 7.13
N ILE A 168 5.75 6.91 6.37
CA ILE A 168 6.69 7.73 5.60
C ILE A 168 6.05 7.95 4.23
N LEU A 169 5.93 9.22 3.84
CA LEU A 169 5.36 9.63 2.57
C LEU A 169 6.49 10.13 1.68
N ALA A 170 6.50 9.68 0.44
CA ALA A 170 7.27 10.29 -0.65
C ALA A 170 6.30 11.04 -1.55
N VAL A 171 6.58 12.33 -1.81
CA VAL A 171 5.78 13.20 -2.67
C VAL A 171 6.67 13.68 -3.80
N TRP A 172 6.30 13.35 -5.03
CA TRP A 172 7.04 13.74 -6.22
C TRP A 172 6.26 14.77 -7.02
N TYR A 173 6.91 15.90 -7.31
CA TYR A 173 6.41 16.96 -8.19
C TYR A 173 7.21 16.92 -9.49
N PRO A 174 6.64 16.39 -10.59
CA PRO A 174 7.33 16.34 -11.88
C PRO A 174 7.51 17.75 -12.46
N MET A 175 8.61 18.02 -13.18
CA MET A 175 8.84 19.32 -13.84
C MET A 175 7.82 19.61 -14.95
N ASP A 176 7.26 18.59 -15.59
CA ASP A 176 6.43 18.73 -16.80
C ASP A 176 4.91 18.70 -16.53
N GLY A 177 4.48 18.86 -15.27
CA GLY A 177 3.05 18.91 -14.91
C GLY A 177 2.22 17.65 -15.18
N ARG A 178 2.84 16.55 -15.64
CA ARG A 178 2.18 15.25 -15.86
C ARG A 178 2.09 14.49 -14.53
N THR A 179 0.93 14.58 -13.88
CA THR A 179 0.51 13.68 -12.79
C THR A 179 0.08 12.32 -13.31
#